data_AF-H2C7B8-F1
#
_entry.id   AF-H2C7B8-F1
#
_cell.length_a   1.000
_cell.length_b   1.000
_cell.length_c   1.000
_cell.angle_alpha   90.00
_cell.angle_beta   90.00
_cell.angle_gamma   90.00
#
_symmetry.space_group_name_H-M   'P 1'
#
loop_
_entity.id
_entity.type
_entity.pdbx_description
1 polymer ?
#
loop_
_entity_poly.entity_id
_entity_poly.type
_entity_poly.pdbx_seq_one_letter_code
_entity_poly.pdbx_strand_id
1 'polypeptide(L)'
;MIMKRVLRIPRFNKEGKPKTLELLMDSPNLNEKGFPQEARLLLVIDDGKNRIGFQLTTAEAALLYQRLSYVLNETAKEYIQIEEKNRKNFESRKARDSRDEEKEEIPPEYFEDMPPDDQL
;
A
#
# COMPACT_ATOMS: atom_id res chain seq x y z
N MET A 1 37.35 -1.90 9.37
CA MET A 1 36.17 -2.78 9.31
C MET A 1 35.38 -2.43 8.05
N ILE A 2 35.09 -3.40 7.18
CA ILE A 2 34.31 -3.16 5.95
C ILE A 2 32.86 -3.56 6.25
N MET A 3 31.95 -2.59 6.32
CA MET A 3 30.53 -2.87 6.48
C MET A 3 29.96 -3.56 5.25
N LYS A 4 29.24 -4.66 5.45
CA LYS A 4 28.56 -5.40 4.38
C LYS A 4 27.21 -4.76 4.08
N ARG A 5 26.98 -4.39 2.82
CA ARG A 5 25.66 -3.91 2.37
C ARG A 5 24.70 -5.08 2.24
N VAL A 6 23.59 -5.03 2.97
CA VAL A 6 22.56 -6.07 3.03
C VAL A 6 21.40 -5.75 2.10
N LEU A 7 21.02 -4.48 2.01
CA LEU A 7 19.90 -4.01 1.19
C LEU A 7 20.25 -2.68 0.52
N ARG A 8 19.77 -2.51 -0.72
CA ARG A 8 19.76 -1.22 -1.41
C ARG A 8 18.48 -1.11 -2.25
N ILE A 9 17.63 -0.16 -1.91
CA ILE A 9 16.39 0.14 -2.63
C ILE A 9 16.57 1.49 -3.33
N PRO A 10 16.86 1.52 -4.64
CA PRO A 10 16.85 2.75 -5.42
C PRO A 10 15.41 3.17 -5.72
N ARG A 11 15.15 4.48 -5.65
CA ARG A 11 13.91 5.12 -6.10
C ARG A 11 14.27 6.21 -7.11
N PHE A 12 13.72 6.11 -8.30
CA PHE A 12 13.93 7.09 -9.36
C PHE A 12 12.75 8.07 -9.37
N ASN A 13 13.02 9.37 -9.23
CA ASN A 13 12.05 10.41 -9.53
C ASN A 13 12.29 10.93 -10.95
N LYS A 14 11.27 11.57 -11.54
CA LYS A 14 11.36 12.19 -12.88
C LYS A 14 12.40 13.34 -12.94
N GLU A 15 12.88 13.80 -11.78
CA GLU A 15 13.78 14.96 -11.62
C GLU A 15 15.28 14.60 -11.57
N GLY A 16 15.64 13.33 -11.78
CA GLY A 16 16.96 12.96 -12.29
C GLY A 16 18.05 12.55 -11.29
N LYS A 17 17.83 12.61 -9.97
CA LYS A 17 18.77 12.01 -8.99
C LYS A 17 18.16 10.82 -8.26
N PRO A 18 18.80 9.63 -8.30
CA PRO A 18 18.27 8.45 -7.63
C PRO A 18 18.32 8.63 -6.12
N LYS A 19 17.18 8.46 -5.46
CA LYS A 19 17.10 8.37 -4.00
C LYS A 19 17.40 6.93 -3.61
N THR A 20 18.06 6.69 -2.49
CA THR A 20 18.37 5.32 -2.06
C THR A 20 18.12 5.12 -0.57
N LEU A 21 17.54 3.98 -0.23
CA LEU A 21 17.58 3.45 1.12
C LEU A 21 18.57 2.29 1.14
N GLU A 22 19.60 2.36 1.99
CA GLU A 22 20.58 1.29 2.15
C GLU A 22 20.56 0.77 3.59
N LEU A 23 20.76 -0.53 3.73
CA LEU A 23 21.05 -1.16 5.03
C LEU A 23 22.42 -1.81 4.93
N LEU A 24 23.32 -1.44 5.83
CA LEU A 24 24.62 -2.05 5.98
C LEU A 24 24.72 -2.70 7.36
N MET A 25 25.58 -3.70 7.48
CA MET A 25 25.84 -4.43 8.71
C MET A 25 27.34 -4.61 8.87
N ASP A 26 27.82 -4.36 10.08
CA ASP A 26 29.16 -4.73 10.52
C ASP A 26 29.11 -6.07 11.25
N SER A 27 30.08 -6.93 10.99
CA SER A 27 30.14 -8.25 11.62
C SER A 27 30.50 -8.11 13.10
N PRO A 28 29.98 -9.00 13.98
CA PRO A 28 30.46 -9.09 15.35
C PRO A 28 31.98 -9.30 15.36
N ASN A 29 32.68 -8.67 16.29
CA ASN A 29 34.13 -8.75 16.37
C ASN A 29 34.61 -8.65 17.82
N LEU A 30 35.90 -8.88 18.07
CA LEU A 30 36.51 -8.65 19.37
C LEU A 30 37.01 -7.21 19.47
N ASN A 31 36.82 -6.58 20.63
CA ASN A 31 37.42 -5.28 20.92
C ASN A 31 38.91 -5.42 21.32
N GLU A 32 39.59 -4.30 21.56
CA GLU A 32 41.02 -4.26 21.94
C GLU A 32 41.33 -5.03 23.24
N LYS A 33 40.32 -5.28 24.07
CA LYS A 33 40.42 -6.04 25.32
C LYS A 33 40.03 -7.52 25.16
N GLY A 34 39.76 -7.96 23.93
CA GLY A 34 39.38 -9.35 23.62
C GLY A 34 37.93 -9.70 23.97
N PHE A 35 37.08 -8.72 24.32
CA PHE A 35 35.66 -8.98 24.59
C PHE A 35 34.83 -8.91 23.30
N PRO A 36 33.80 -9.77 23.15
CA PRO A 36 32.91 -9.71 22.01
C PRO A 36 32.13 -8.40 21.98
N GLN A 37 32.09 -7.79 20.80
CA GLN A 37 31.31 -6.62 20.47
C GLN A 37 30.23 -7.01 19.47
N GLU A 38 29.00 -6.59 19.74
CA GLU A 38 27.86 -6.86 18.87
C GLU A 38 28.03 -6.29 17.46
N ALA A 39 27.33 -6.91 16.51
CA ALA A 39 27.12 -6.35 15.19
C ALA A 39 26.48 -4.96 15.28
N ARG A 40 26.83 -4.08 14.34
CA ARG A 40 26.20 -2.78 14.19
C ARG A 40 25.49 -2.70 12.86
N LEU A 41 24.30 -2.12 12.85
CA LEU A 41 23.56 -1.88 11.62
C LEU A 41 23.64 -0.40 11.28
N LEU A 42 23.70 -0.08 9.99
CA LEU A 42 23.70 1.28 9.49
C LEU A 42 22.59 1.42 8.46
N LEU A 43 21.56 2.19 8.80
CA LEU A 43 20.50 2.57 7.88
C LEU A 43 20.86 3.89 7.23
N VAL A 44 20.95 3.93 5.91
CA VAL A 44 21.30 5.13 5.15
C VAL A 44 20.14 5.55 4.28
N ILE A 45 19.76 6.82 4.38
CA ILE A 45 18.74 7.44 3.54
C ILE A 45 19.43 8.53 2.72
N ASP A 46 19.38 8.38 1.40
CA ASP A 46 19.83 9.36 0.43
C ASP A 46 18.61 9.88 -0.34
N ASP A 47 18.32 11.17 -0.21
CA ASP A 47 17.19 11.81 -0.91
C ASP A 47 17.59 12.46 -2.24
N GLY A 48 18.83 12.25 -2.69
CA GLY A 48 19.44 12.82 -3.89
C GLY A 48 20.12 14.17 -3.68
N LYS A 49 19.91 14.82 -2.52
CA LYS A 49 20.58 16.06 -2.10
C LYS A 49 21.35 15.87 -0.80
N ASN A 50 20.76 15.16 0.14
CA ASN A 50 21.27 14.88 1.48
C ASN A 50 21.37 13.38 1.70
N ARG A 51 22.41 12.98 2.43
CA ARG A 51 22.62 11.61 2.85
C ARG A 51 22.76 11.56 4.37
N ILE A 52 21.87 10.82 5.03
CA ILE A 52 21.81 10.68 6.48
C ILE A 52 21.97 9.21 6.83
N GLY A 53 22.78 8.93 7.85
CA GLY A 53 23.03 7.58 8.37
C GLY A 53 22.62 7.44 9.82
N PHE A 54 21.91 6.36 10.15
CA PHE A 54 21.54 5.99 11.52
C PHE A 54 22.27 4.69 11.87
N GLN A 55 23.19 4.78 12.82
CA GLN A 55 23.83 3.60 13.38
C GLN A 55 22.95 3.02 14.48
N LEU A 56 22.52 1.78 14.30
CA LEU A 56 21.63 1.07 15.20
C LEU A 56 22.39 -0.05 15.90
N THR A 57 22.14 -0.19 17.20
CA THR A 57 22.43 -1.40 17.97
C THR A 57 21.48 -2.53 17.56
N THR A 58 21.81 -3.76 17.97
CA THR A 58 20.95 -4.93 17.75
C THR A 58 19.55 -4.74 18.33
N ALA A 59 19.46 -4.14 19.53
CA ALA A 59 18.19 -3.90 20.22
C ALA A 59 17.33 -2.85 19.49
N GLU A 60 17.93 -1.74 19.04
CA GLU A 60 17.22 -0.71 18.28
C GLU A 60 16.73 -1.23 16.93
N ALA A 61 17.55 -2.04 16.24
CA ALA A 61 17.15 -2.67 15.00
C ALA A 61 16.00 -3.67 15.20
N ALA A 62 16.02 -4.45 16.29
CA ALA A 62 14.94 -5.37 16.64
C ALA A 62 13.63 -4.62 16.94
N LEU A 63 13.70 -3.51 17.69
CA LEU A 63 12.55 -2.65 17.96
C LEU A 63 12.00 -2.05 16.66
N LEU A 64 12.87 -1.53 15.79
CA LEU A 64 12.47 -0.98 14.49
C LEU A 64 11.74 -2.03 13.65
N TYR A 65 12.27 -3.26 13.60
CA TYR A 65 11.63 -4.38 12.91
C TYR A 65 10.22 -4.68 13.44
N GLN A 66 10.06 -4.75 14.77
CA GLN A 66 8.75 -4.98 15.39
C GLN A 66 7.75 -3.86 15.05
N ARG A 67 8.20 -2.60 15.08
CA ARG A 67 7.34 -1.45 14.76
C ARG A 67 6.98 -1.40 13.28
N LEU A 68 7.91 -1.72 12.39
CA LEU A 68 7.62 -1.82 10.96
C LEU A 68 6.59 -2.92 10.67
N SER A 69 6.74 -4.09 11.28
CA SER A 69 5.77 -5.20 11.14
C SER A 69 4.37 -4.78 11.60
N TYR A 70 4.27 -4.11 12.74
CA TYR A 70 3.00 -3.57 13.23
C TYR A 70 2.36 -2.58 12.23
N VAL A 71 3.12 -1.59 11.76
CA VAL A 71 2.61 -0.58 10.82
C VAL A 71 2.16 -1.21 9.50
N LEU A 72 2.90 -2.20 8.98
CA LEU A 72 2.52 -2.91 7.77
C LEU A 72 1.19 -3.66 7.94
N ASN A 73 0.98 -4.31 9.09
CA ASN A 73 -0.27 -5.00 9.38
C ASN A 73 -1.46 -4.03 9.48
N GLU A 74 -1.29 -2.89 10.14
CA GLU A 74 -2.35 -1.88 10.23
C GLU A 74 -2.68 -1.27 8.86
N THR A 75 -1.65 -0.92 8.07
CA THR A 75 -1.83 -0.38 6.72
C THR A 75 -2.54 -1.38 5.80
N ALA A 76 -2.22 -2.68 5.92
CA ALA A 76 -2.89 -3.73 5.15
C ALA A 76 -4.38 -3.87 5.52
N LYS A 77 -4.72 -3.80 6.82
CA LYS A 77 -6.12 -3.80 7.27
C LYS A 77 -6.88 -2.61 6.72
N GLU A 78 -6.30 -1.41 6.81
CA GLU A 78 -6.91 -0.19 6.27
C GLU A 78 -7.16 -0.30 4.77
N TYR A 79 -6.19 -0.82 4.02
CA TYR A 79 -6.34 -1.05 2.58
C TYR A 79 -7.52 -1.97 2.26
N ILE A 80 -7.63 -3.11 2.94
CA ILE A 80 -8.76 -4.05 2.77
C ILE A 80 -10.10 -3.36 3.10
N GLN A 81 -10.17 -2.59 4.17
CA GLN A 81 -11.39 -1.87 4.54
C GLN A 81 -11.81 -0.85 3.48
N ILE A 82 -10.85 -0.14 2.88
CA ILE A 82 -11.13 0.81 1.79
C ILE A 82 -11.62 0.04 0.55
N GLU A 83 -10.97 -1.08 0.20
CA GLU A 83 -11.35 -1.91 -0.93
C GLU A 83 -12.77 -2.49 -0.77
N GLU A 84 -13.11 -3.03 0.41
CA GLU A 84 -14.44 -3.55 0.70
C GLU A 84 -15.53 -2.47 0.69
N LYS A 85 -15.25 -1.29 1.27
CA LYS A 85 -16.17 -0.14 1.22
C LYS A 85 -16.41 0.30 -0.21
N ASN A 86 -15.35 0.39 -1.02
CA ASN A 86 -15.47 0.75 -2.43
C ASN A 86 -16.26 -0.30 -3.22
N ARG A 87 -16.05 -1.60 -2.95
CA ARG A 87 -16.82 -2.67 -3.58
C ARG A 87 -18.31 -2.59 -3.25
N LYS A 88 -18.68 -2.41 -1.97
CA LYS A 88 -20.07 -2.23 -1.54
C LYS A 88 -20.71 -0.98 -2.14
N ASN A 89 -19.96 0.12 -2.25
CA ASN A 89 -20.42 1.36 -2.87
C ASN A 89 -20.62 1.18 -4.39
N PHE A 90 -19.77 0.41 -5.05
CA PHE A 90 -19.91 0.10 -6.48
C PHE A 90 -21.10 -0.84 -6.74
N GLU A 91 -21.25 -1.90 -5.96
CA GLU A 91 -22.39 -2.82 -6.03
C GLU A 91 -23.73 -2.09 -5.78
N SER A 92 -23.79 -1.22 -4.78
CA SER A 92 -24.99 -0.43 -4.47
C SER A 92 -25.32 0.65 -5.51
N ARG A 93 -24.32 1.26 -6.16
CA ARG A 93 -24.55 2.15 -7.31
C ARG A 93 -25.04 1.39 -8.53
N LYS A 94 -24.43 0.25 -8.86
CA LYS A 94 -24.86 -0.61 -9.98
C LYS A 94 -26.29 -1.13 -9.79
N ALA A 95 -26.67 -1.46 -8.55
CA ALA A 95 -28.04 -1.87 -8.21
C ALA A 95 -29.07 -0.72 -8.22
N ARG A 96 -28.61 0.53 -8.14
CA ARG A 96 -29.46 1.73 -8.19
C ARG A 96 -29.72 2.14 -9.64
N ASP A 97 -28.69 2.14 -10.47
CA ASP A 97 -28.84 2.37 -11.92
C ASP A 97 -29.71 1.30 -12.59
N SER A 98 -29.65 0.04 -12.14
CA SER A 98 -30.53 -1.03 -12.66
C SER A 98 -31.99 -0.95 -12.18
N ARG A 99 -32.34 -0.06 -11.24
CA ARG A 99 -33.72 0.13 -10.77
C ARG A 99 -34.41 1.34 -11.40
N ASP A 100 -33.65 2.27 -11.96
CA ASP A 100 -34.19 3.46 -12.61
C ASP A 100 -34.46 3.24 -14.12
N GLU A 101 -34.09 2.09 -14.69
CA GLU A 101 -34.42 1.72 -16.09
C GLU A 101 -35.74 0.91 -16.24
N GLU A 102 -36.46 0.56 -15.16
CA GLU A 102 -37.71 -0.24 -15.21
C GLU A 102 -38.99 0.58 -14.90
N LYS A 103 -39.01 1.88 -15.19
CA LYS A 103 -40.24 2.69 -15.12
C LYS A 103 -40.41 3.63 -16.31
N GLU A 104 -40.55 3.07 -17.50
CA GLU A 104 -41.48 3.66 -18.47
C GLU A 104 -42.86 3.02 -18.23
N GLU A 105 -43.62 3.64 -17.32
CA GLU A 105 -45.07 3.41 -17.22
C GLU A 105 -45.69 3.82 -18.57
N ILE A 106 -46.10 2.83 -19.36
CA ILE A 106 -46.95 3.04 -20.53
C ILE A 106 -48.24 3.69 -20.01
N PRO A 107 -48.60 4.92 -20.45
CA PRO A 107 -49.82 5.57 -20.00
C PRO A 107 -51.05 4.75 -20.40
N PRO A 108 -52.04 4.56 -19.51
CA PRO A 108 -53.23 3.75 -19.78
C PRO A 108 -54.14 4.29 -20.91
N GLU A 109 -53.80 5.42 -21.53
CA GLU A 109 -54.56 6.05 -22.61
C GLU A 109 -54.41 5.35 -23.98
N TYR A 110 -53.51 4.37 -24.12
CA TYR A 110 -53.26 3.68 -25.40
C TYR A 110 -54.22 2.51 -25.72
N PHE A 111 -55.20 2.22 -24.86
CA PHE A 111 -56.11 1.07 -25.03
C PHE A 111 -57.55 1.43 -25.40
N GLU A 112 -57.91 2.72 -25.53
CA GLU A 112 -59.30 3.12 -25.85
C GLU A 112 -59.62 3.16 -27.35
N ASP A 113 -58.61 3.17 -28.24
CA ASP A 113 -58.80 3.32 -29.70
C ASP A 113 -58.55 2.05 -30.52
N MET A 114 -58.52 0.86 -29.90
CA MET A 114 -58.41 -0.39 -30.67
C MET A 114 -59.78 -0.78 -31.23
N PRO A 115 -59.99 -0.74 -32.57
CA PRO A 115 -61.24 -1.22 -33.14
C PRO A 115 -61.37 -2.73 -32.88
N PRO A 116 -62.60 -3.25 -32.71
CA PRO A 116 -62.79 -4.69 -32.52
C PRO A 116 -62.35 -5.42 -33.79
N ASP A 117 -61.47 -6.42 -33.62
CA ASP A 117 -61.10 -7.34 -34.69
C ASP A 117 -62.36 -8.09 -35.15
N ASP A 118 -62.82 -7.75 -36.36
CA ASP A 118 -63.90 -8.45 -37.04
C ASP A 118 -63.50 -9.89 -37.36
N GLN A 119 -64.39 -10.80 -37.01
CA GLN A 119 -64.28 -12.25 -37.22
C GLN A 119 -64.21 -12.61 -38.72
N LEU A 120 -63.27 -13.49 -39.09
CA LEU A 120 -63.34 -14.35 -40.27
C LEU A 120 -62.83 -15.75 -39.95
#